data_AF-A0A4R6H783-F1
#
_entry.id   AF-A0A4R6H783-F1
#
_cell.length_a   1.000
_cell.length_b   1.000
_cell.length_c   1.000
_cell.angle_alpha   90.00
_cell.angle_beta   90.00
_cell.angle_gamma   90.00
#
_symmetry.space_group_name_H-M   'P 1'
#
loop_
_entity.id
_entity.type
_entity.pdbx_description
1 polymer ?
#
loop_
_entity_poly.entity_id
_entity_poly.type
_entity_poly.pdbx_seq_one_letter_code
_entity_poly.pdbx_strand_id
1 'polypeptide(L)'
;MKRIKRFNVWQTAKVVALMYFLIIAIFMIPLGLIGSIAGGLFDSAFPFGGIMLIFLPFVYGVIIFLITALGCALYNLVSGWVGGIEVEVEVVEE
;
A
#
# COMPACT_ATOMS: atom_id res chain seq x y z
N MET A 1 -18.60 -8.49 -21.36
CA MET A 1 -17.59 -8.88 -20.35
C MET A 1 -16.21 -8.50 -20.85
N LYS A 2 -15.41 -7.79 -20.05
CA LYS A 2 -14.00 -7.48 -20.34
C LYS A 2 -13.11 -8.39 -19.50
N ARG A 3 -11.83 -8.57 -19.87
CA ARG A 3 -10.87 -9.37 -19.11
C ARG A 3 -9.61 -8.58 -18.83
N ILE A 4 -9.13 -8.64 -17.59
CA ILE A 4 -7.83 -8.11 -17.24
C ILE A 4 -6.77 -9.10 -17.74
N LYS A 5 -6.07 -8.72 -18.81
CA LYS A 5 -5.00 -9.56 -19.39
C LYS A 5 -3.69 -9.45 -18.60
N ARG A 6 -3.34 -8.24 -18.15
CA ARG A 6 -2.12 -7.96 -17.40
C ARG A 6 -2.26 -6.66 -16.63
N PHE A 7 -1.59 -6.56 -15.49
CA PHE A 7 -1.36 -5.32 -14.78
C PHE A 7 -0.03 -4.69 -15.22
N ASN A 8 0.01 -3.36 -15.28
CA ASN A 8 1.28 -2.64 -15.33
C ASN A 8 1.89 -2.67 -13.92
N VAL A 9 2.89 -3.52 -13.74
CA VAL A 9 3.50 -3.81 -12.43
C VAL A 9 3.92 -2.53 -11.71
N TRP A 10 4.69 -1.65 -12.38
CA TRP A 10 5.24 -0.45 -11.78
C TRP A 10 4.15 0.56 -11.41
N GLN A 11 3.23 0.83 -12.33
CA GLN A 11 2.19 1.83 -12.12
C GLN A 11 1.19 1.37 -11.06
N THR A 12 0.73 0.12 -11.13
CA THR A 12 -0.20 -0.44 -10.14
C THR A 12 0.44 -0.46 -8.75
N ALA A 13 1.68 -0.95 -8.63
CA ALA A 13 2.39 -0.96 -7.35
C ALA A 13 2.58 0.45 -6.78
N LYS A 14 2.95 1.44 -7.60
CA LYS A 14 3.07 2.83 -7.17
C LYS A 14 1.76 3.39 -6.61
N VAL A 15 0.65 3.19 -7.33
CA VAL A 15 -0.66 3.72 -6.92
C VAL A 15 -1.09 3.09 -5.60
N VAL A 16 -1.00 1.76 -5.48
CA VAL A 16 -1.37 1.06 -4.25
C VAL A 16 -0.47 1.46 -3.09
N ALA A 17 0.85 1.51 -3.29
CA ALA A 17 1.80 1.94 -2.26
C ALA A 17 1.54 3.36 -1.77
N LEU A 18 1.27 4.30 -2.68
CA LEU A 18 0.96 5.68 -2.32
C LEU A 18 -0.36 5.78 -1.56
N MET A 19 -1.39 5.04 -1.99
CA MET A 19 -2.68 4.99 -1.30
C MET A 19 -2.53 4.50 0.13
N TYR A 20 -1.81 3.38 0.34
CA TYR A 20 -1.56 2.84 1.68
C TYR A 20 -0.66 3.75 2.51
N PHE A 21 0.37 4.35 1.92
CA PHE A 21 1.20 5.35 2.58
C PHE A 21 0.35 6.48 3.14
N LEU A 22 -0.54 7.06 2.33
CA LEU A 22 -1.38 8.18 2.76
C LEU A 22 -2.36 7.77 3.87
N ILE A 23 -3.02 6.62 3.72
CA ILE A 23 -3.94 6.10 4.75
C ILE A 23 -3.20 5.93 6.07
N ILE A 24 -2.03 5.28 6.07
CA ILE A 24 -1.27 5.02 7.30
C ILE A 24 -0.69 6.32 7.86
N ALA A 25 -0.19 7.22 7.01
CA ALA A 25 0.40 8.50 7.41
C ALA A 25 -0.59 9.40 8.15
N ILE A 26 -1.86 9.42 7.71
CA ILE A 26 -2.93 10.21 8.36
C ILE A 26 -3.09 9.84 9.84
N PHE A 27 -2.90 8.59 10.22
CA PHE A 27 -3.03 8.15 11.61
C PHE A 27 -1.69 8.14 12.35
N MET A 28 -0.65 7.57 11.75
CA MET A 28 0.61 7.32 12.43
C MET A 28 1.44 8.60 12.67
N ILE A 29 1.39 9.57 11.77
CA ILE A 29 2.17 10.81 11.93
C ILE A 29 1.63 11.65 13.12
N PRO A 30 0.32 11.94 13.23
CA PRO A 30 -0.20 12.67 14.39
C PRO A 30 0.05 11.94 15.71
N LEU A 31 -0.14 10.61 15.74
CA LEU A 31 0.13 9.80 16.93
C LEU A 31 1.62 9.84 17.32
N GLY A 32 2.52 9.78 16.33
CA GLY A 32 3.95 9.92 16.55
C GLY A 32 4.34 11.28 17.11
N LEU A 33 3.76 12.36 16.59
CA LEU A 33 3.98 13.72 17.09
C LEU A 33 3.47 13.88 18.53
N ILE A 34 2.23 13.45 18.82
CA ILE A 34 1.67 13.49 20.18
C ILE A 34 2.54 12.66 21.14
N GLY A 35 2.90 11.44 20.75
CA GLY A 35 3.76 10.56 21.52
C GLY A 35 5.14 11.14 21.80
N SER A 36 5.70 11.91 20.86
CA SER A 36 7.00 12.56 21.03
C SER A 36 6.96 13.74 22.01
N ILE A 37 5.84 14.48 22.07
CA ILE A 37 5.67 15.64 22.95
C ILE A 37 5.25 15.20 24.36
N ALA A 38 4.40 14.18 24.46
CA ALA A 38 3.79 13.75 25.72
C ALA A 38 4.65 12.80 26.57
N GLY A 39 5.94 12.62 26.23
CA GLY A 39 6.94 11.99 27.08
C GLY A 39 6.61 10.56 27.53
N GLY A 40 6.63 9.59 26.59
CA GLY A 40 6.68 8.17 26.94
C GLY A 40 5.38 7.39 26.84
N LEU A 41 4.33 7.97 26.24
CA LEU A 41 3.06 7.28 25.96
C LEU A 41 3.23 5.96 25.17
N PHE A 42 4.34 5.83 24.43
CA PHE A 42 4.62 4.67 23.55
C PHE A 42 5.99 4.03 23.78
N ASP A 43 6.75 4.45 24.80
CA ASP A 43 8.13 3.98 25.01
C ASP A 43 8.22 2.50 25.41
N SER A 44 7.16 1.96 26.01
CA SER A 44 7.08 0.52 26.35
C SER A 44 6.83 -0.37 25.13
N ALA A 45 6.27 0.18 24.05
CA ALA A 45 5.91 -0.56 22.84
C ALA A 45 6.89 -0.32 21.68
N PHE A 46 7.58 0.82 21.67
CA PHE A 46 8.50 1.20 20.60
C PHE A 46 9.84 1.67 21.17
N PRO A 47 10.97 1.03 20.81
CA PRO A 47 12.29 1.34 21.37
C PRO A 47 12.80 2.74 21.03
N PHE A 48 12.17 3.43 20.08
CA PHE A 48 12.45 4.82 19.71
C PHE A 48 11.27 5.76 20.01
N GLY A 49 10.26 5.30 20.76
CA GLY A 49 9.08 6.08 21.12
C GLY A 49 8.28 6.58 19.90
N GLY A 50 7.68 7.75 20.05
CA GLY A 50 6.80 8.36 19.03
C GLY A 50 7.46 8.64 17.68
N ILE A 51 8.79 8.79 17.62
CA ILE A 51 9.48 9.09 16.34
C ILE A 51 9.42 7.91 15.36
N MET A 52 9.39 6.67 15.87
CA MET A 52 9.28 5.47 15.03
C MET A 52 7.96 5.44 14.26
N LEU A 53 6.86 5.89 14.89
CA LEU A 53 5.54 5.97 14.26
C LEU A 53 5.54 6.91 13.05
N ILE A 54 6.36 7.96 13.04
CA ILE A 54 6.48 8.90 11.91
C ILE A 54 7.14 8.22 10.71
N PHE A 55 8.07 7.30 10.93
CA PHE A 55 8.79 6.59 9.86
C PHE A 55 8.05 5.36 9.33
N LEU A 56 7.16 4.75 10.13
CA LEU A 56 6.44 3.54 9.73
C LEU A 56 5.68 3.68 8.40
N PRO A 57 4.95 4.76 8.10
CA PRO A 57 4.27 4.91 6.80
C PRO A 57 5.18 4.70 5.60
N PHE A 58 6.43 5.18 5.66
CA PHE A 58 7.41 5.05 4.57
C PHE A 58 7.84 3.59 4.39
N VAL A 59 8.15 2.91 5.50
CA VAL A 59 8.51 1.49 5.50
C VAL A 59 7.37 0.65 4.95
N TYR A 60 6.14 0.89 5.42
CA TYR A 60 4.95 0.22 4.92
C TYR A 60 4.69 0.54 3.44
N GLY A 61 4.88 1.77 2.99
CA GLY A 61 4.77 2.15 1.58
C GLY A 61 5.71 1.34 0.69
N VAL A 62 6.98 1.18 1.09
CA VAL A 62 7.97 0.38 0.36
C VAL A 62 7.59 -1.10 0.38
N ILE A 63 7.21 -1.65 1.54
CA ILE A 63 6.81 -3.06 1.65
C ILE A 63 5.58 -3.35 0.76
N ILE A 64 4.55 -2.50 0.83
CA ILE A 64 3.34 -2.63 0.02
C ILE A 64 3.66 -2.49 -1.46
N PHE A 65 4.56 -1.59 -1.85
CA PHE A 65 5.05 -1.49 -3.22
C PHE A 65 5.63 -2.83 -3.70
N LEU A 66 6.56 -3.41 -2.94
CA LEU A 66 7.23 -4.65 -3.31
C LEU A 66 6.25 -5.83 -3.39
N ILE A 67 5.36 -5.96 -2.41
CA ILE A 67 4.35 -7.03 -2.37
C ILE A 67 3.38 -6.88 -3.55
N THR A 68 2.91 -5.65 -3.82
CA THR A 68 1.99 -5.40 -4.94
C THR A 68 2.66 -5.66 -6.28
N ALA A 69 3.92 -5.23 -6.44
CA ALA A 69 4.68 -5.47 -7.66
C ALA A 69 4.87 -6.98 -7.90
N LEU A 70 5.23 -7.73 -6.85
CA LEU A 70 5.34 -9.19 -6.92
C LEU A 70 3.98 -9.83 -7.26
N GLY A 71 2.90 -9.43 -6.60
CA GLY A 71 1.56 -9.92 -6.88
C GLY A 71 1.12 -9.65 -8.33
N CYS A 72 1.41 -8.47 -8.86
CA CYS A 72 1.14 -8.13 -10.26
C CYS A 72 1.97 -8.98 -11.23
N ALA A 73 3.25 -9.22 -10.92
CA ALA A 73 4.12 -10.06 -11.74
C ALA A 73 3.64 -11.51 -11.77
N LEU A 74 3.28 -12.06 -10.61
CA LEU A 74 2.71 -13.41 -10.48
C LEU A 74 1.37 -13.52 -11.21
N TYR A 75 0.50 -12.52 -11.06
CA TYR A 75 -0.76 -12.46 -11.80
C TYR A 75 -0.53 -12.51 -13.31
N ASN A 76 0.38 -11.68 -13.83
CA ASN A 76 0.67 -11.63 -15.25
C ASN A 76 1.16 -12.99 -15.78
N LEU A 77 1.95 -13.72 -14.98
CA LEU A 77 2.38 -15.08 -15.30
C LEU A 77 1.20 -16.07 -15.33
N VAL A 78 0.44 -16.15 -14.24
CA VAL A 78 -0.66 -17.10 -14.07
C VAL A 78 -1.80 -16.83 -15.06
N SER A 79 -2.09 -15.56 -15.34
CA SER A 79 -3.14 -15.15 -16.30
C SER A 79 -2.89 -15.66 -17.72
N GLY A 80 -1.64 -15.95 -18.07
CA GLY A 80 -1.27 -16.59 -19.33
C GLY A 80 -1.64 -18.08 -19.41
N TRP A 81 -1.84 -18.75 -18.27
CA TRP A 81 -2.14 -20.18 -18.20
C TRP A 81 -3.63 -20.47 -18.03
N VAL A 82 -4.29 -19.78 -17.10
CA VAL A 82 -5.69 -20.06 -16.74
C VAL A 82 -6.69 -19.11 -17.38
N GLY A 83 -6.21 -18.06 -18.04
CA GLY A 83 -7.03 -16.95 -18.50
C GLY A 83 -7.36 -16.00 -17.34
N GLY A 84 -6.88 -14.75 -17.42
CA GLY A 84 -7.01 -13.73 -16.37
C GLY A 84 -8.45 -13.42 -15.91
N ILE A 85 -8.56 -12.45 -15.00
CA ILE A 85 -9.82 -12.12 -14.30
C ILE A 85 -10.81 -11.47 -15.27
N GLU A 86 -12.02 -12.02 -15.36
CA GLU A 86 -13.15 -11.44 -16.08
C GLU A 86 -13.85 -10.39 -15.22
N VAL A 87 -14.20 -9.28 -15.85
CA VAL A 87 -14.83 -8.13 -15.20
C VAL A 87 -15.98 -7.63 -16.07
N GLU A 88 -17.09 -7.30 -15.41
CA GLU A 88 -18.16 -6.54 -16.01
C GLU A 88 -17.87 -5.05 -15.84
N VAL A 89 -18.07 -4.27 -16.90
CA VAL A 89 -17.74 -2.83 -16.91
C VAL A 89 -18.92 -2.11 -17.52
N GLU A 90 -19.49 -1.19 -16.75
CA GLU A 90 -20.48 -0.22 -17.23
C GLU A 90 -19.73 0.92 -17.92
N VAL A 91 -20.06 1.18 -19.18
CA VAL A 91 -19.51 2.33 -19.91
C VAL A 91 -20.52 3.45 -19.75
N VAL A 92 -20.20 4.44 -18.92
CA VAL A 92 -20.97 5.68 -18.83
C VAL A 92 -20.47 6.57 -19.97
N GLU A 93 -21.31 6.82 -20.98
CA GLU A 93 -21.04 7.83 -22.01
C GLU A 93 -21.16 9.23 -21.37
N GLU A 94 -20.17 10.09 -21.60
CA GLU A 94 -20.17 11.51 -21.17
C GLU A 94 -21.14 12.36 -21.99
#